data_AF-A0AAJ0IU40-F1
#
_entry.id   AF-A0AAJ0IU40-F1
#
_cell.length_a   1.000
_cell.length_b   1.000
_cell.length_c   1.000
_cell.angle_alpha   90.00
_cell.angle_beta   90.00
_cell.angle_gamma   90.00
#
_symmetry.space_group_name_H-M   'P 1'
#
loop_
_entity.id
_entity.type
_entity.pdbx_description
1 polymer ?
#
loop_
_entity_poly.entity_id
_entity_poly.type
_entity_poly.pdbx_seq_one_letter_code
_entity_poly.pdbx_strand_id
1 'polypeptide(L)'
;MLRRDWTVPAATQLAHAQDHYHALNPTIAAAMARQVLEATRTLAEQPGRGHAGRVPGTREWVVKHTPYVLVYRVRDDALQLLHVHLDPSDWLLRSEPLIERIEPWIAALISALLHVLMLLILLSASTPSMT
;
A
#
# COMPACT_ATOMS: atom_id res chain seq x y z
N MET A 1 8.37 -15.56 -21.98
CA MET A 1 7.35 -15.00 -21.06
C MET A 1 6.52 -16.17 -20.58
N LEU A 2 6.42 -16.39 -19.26
CA LEU A 2 5.70 -17.53 -18.70
C LEU A 2 4.19 -17.39 -18.92
N ARG A 3 3.49 -18.52 -19.07
CA ARG A 3 2.03 -18.53 -18.99
C ARG A 3 1.58 -18.14 -17.57
N ARG A 4 0.48 -17.41 -17.42
CA ARG A 4 -0.04 -16.99 -16.11
C ARG A 4 -1.22 -17.88 -15.74
N ASP A 5 -1.01 -18.77 -14.78
CA ASP A 5 -2.03 -19.73 -14.34
C ASP A 5 -2.54 -19.31 -12.95
N TRP A 6 -3.80 -18.91 -12.89
CA TRP A 6 -4.46 -18.60 -11.62
C TRP A 6 -5.11 -19.86 -11.07
N THR A 7 -4.72 -20.26 -9.86
CA THR A 7 -5.46 -21.30 -9.16
C THR A 7 -6.83 -20.77 -8.73
N VAL A 8 -7.81 -21.67 -8.57
CA VAL A 8 -9.15 -21.31 -8.09
C VAL A 8 -9.08 -20.54 -6.76
N PRO A 9 -8.28 -20.95 -5.75
CA PRO A 9 -8.14 -20.17 -4.52
C PRO A 9 -7.64 -18.74 -4.76
N ALA A 10 -6.59 -18.56 -5.57
CA ALA A 10 -6.05 -17.23 -5.84
C ALA A 10 -7.08 -16.29 -6.50
N ALA A 11 -7.84 -16.81 -7.47
CA ALA A 11 -8.87 -16.04 -8.16
C ALA A 11 -10.01 -15.66 -7.20
N THR A 12 -10.50 -16.62 -6.39
CA THR A 12 -11.56 -16.37 -5.40
C THR A 12 -11.12 -15.36 -4.34
N GLN A 13 -9.89 -15.47 -3.83
CA GLN A 13 -9.35 -14.54 -2.83
C GLN A 13 -9.27 -13.11 -3.37
N LEU A 14 -8.77 -12.94 -4.60
CA LEU A 14 -8.74 -11.62 -5.24
C LEU A 14 -10.16 -11.09 -5.46
N ALA A 15 -11.11 -11.92 -5.91
CA ALA A 15 -12.49 -11.51 -6.11
C ALA A 15 -13.14 -11.01 -4.81
N HIS A 16 -13.05 -11.79 -3.73
CA HIS A 16 -13.60 -11.38 -2.43
C HIS A 16 -12.97 -10.09 -1.90
N ALA A 17 -11.65 -9.92 -2.05
CA ALA A 17 -10.98 -8.70 -1.65
C ALA A 17 -11.42 -7.50 -2.52
N GLN A 18 -11.60 -7.71 -3.82
CA GLN A 18 -12.12 -6.68 -4.72
C GLN A 18 -13.54 -6.28 -4.38
N ASP A 19 -14.44 -7.22 -4.06
CA ASP A 19 -15.81 -6.91 -3.63
C ASP A 19 -15.82 -6.00 -2.40
N HIS A 20 -14.96 -6.28 -1.42
CA HIS A 20 -14.80 -5.45 -0.23
C HIS A 20 -14.37 -4.02 -0.56
N TYR A 21 -13.30 -3.85 -1.34
CA TYR A 21 -12.81 -2.52 -1.70
C TYR A 21 -13.73 -1.77 -2.67
N HIS A 22 -14.44 -2.50 -3.52
CA HIS A 22 -15.40 -1.91 -4.45
C HIS A 22 -16.59 -1.28 -3.70
N ALA A 23 -17.04 -1.89 -2.60
CA ALA A 23 -18.07 -1.31 -1.74
C ALA A 23 -17.61 0.01 -1.06
N LEU A 24 -16.31 0.20 -0.84
CA LEU A 24 -15.74 1.40 -0.24
C LEU A 24 -15.44 2.49 -1.26
N ASN A 25 -14.75 2.14 -2.34
CA ASN A 25 -14.39 3.05 -3.42
C ASN A 25 -14.12 2.26 -4.72
N PRO A 26 -15.08 2.23 -5.66
CA PRO A 26 -14.95 1.50 -6.93
C PRO A 26 -13.73 1.92 -7.76
N THR A 27 -13.39 3.21 -7.76
CA THR A 27 -12.26 3.74 -8.53
C THR A 27 -10.93 3.23 -8.00
N ILE A 28 -10.76 3.21 -6.67
CA ILE A 28 -9.55 2.67 -6.03
C ILE A 28 -9.48 1.16 -6.23
N ALA A 29 -10.59 0.43 -6.06
CA ALA A 29 -10.64 -1.02 -6.29
C ALA A 29 -10.15 -1.39 -7.70
N ALA A 30 -10.71 -0.73 -8.73
CA ALA A 30 -10.31 -0.92 -10.12
C ALA A 30 -8.83 -0.55 -10.37
N ALA A 31 -8.32 0.49 -9.70
CA ALA A 31 -6.90 0.84 -9.79
C ALA A 31 -6.01 -0.26 -9.19
N MET A 32 -6.35 -0.80 -8.02
CA MET A 32 -5.60 -1.88 -7.39
C MET A 32 -5.65 -3.17 -8.20
N ALA A 33 -6.80 -3.52 -8.78
CA ALA A 33 -6.93 -4.68 -9.67
C ALA A 33 -5.98 -4.59 -10.87
N ARG A 34 -5.87 -3.40 -11.49
CA ARG A 34 -4.90 -3.16 -12.58
C ARG A 34 -3.45 -3.34 -12.11
N GLN A 35 -3.11 -2.84 -10.91
CA GLN A 35 -1.76 -3.03 -10.35
C GLN A 35 -1.43 -4.52 -10.12
N VAL A 36 -2.39 -5.31 -9.65
CA VAL A 36 -2.22 -6.76 -9.49
C VAL A 36 -1.98 -7.44 -10.84
N LEU A 37 -2.77 -7.12 -11.86
CA LEU A 37 -2.60 -7.69 -13.20
C LEU A 37 -1.23 -7.34 -13.80
N GLU A 38 -0.79 -6.09 -13.64
CA GLU A 38 0.52 -5.64 -14.12
C GLU A 38 1.67 -6.29 -13.35
N ALA A 39 1.52 -6.51 -12.04
CA ALA A 39 2.46 -7.29 -11.25
C ALA A 39 2.56 -8.74 -11.78
N THR A 40 1.44 -9.40 -12.12
CA THR A 40 1.51 -10.75 -12.71
C THR A 40 2.22 -10.79 -14.06
N ARG A 41 2.08 -9.75 -14.88
CA ARG A 41 2.81 -9.62 -16.16
C ARG A 41 4.31 -9.49 -15.91
N THR A 42 4.67 -8.62 -14.97
CA THR A 42 6.06 -8.38 -14.55
C THR A 42 6.71 -9.66 -14.00
N LEU A 43 5.98 -10.43 -13.20
CA LEU A 43 6.46 -11.69 -12.64
C LEU A 43 6.59 -12.80 -13.69
N ALA A 44 5.72 -12.81 -14.71
CA ALA A 44 5.82 -13.76 -15.81
C ALA A 44 7.05 -13.50 -16.71
N GLU A 45 7.51 -12.25 -16.76
CA GLU A 45 8.76 -11.86 -17.44
C GLU A 45 9.98 -12.09 -16.54
N GLN A 46 9.86 -11.81 -15.24
CA GLN A 46 10.96 -11.86 -14.27
C GLN A 46 10.56 -12.56 -12.96
N PRO A 47 10.43 -13.91 -13.00
CA PRO A 47 9.91 -14.68 -11.87
C PRO A 47 10.83 -14.68 -10.63
N GLY A 48 12.10 -14.30 -10.77
CA GLY A 48 13.06 -14.20 -9.67
C GLY A 48 12.84 -13.00 -8.73
N ARG A 49 11.96 -12.06 -9.08
CA ARG A 49 11.72 -10.82 -8.33
C ARG A 49 11.05 -11.02 -6.96
N GLY A 50 10.21 -12.04 -6.81
CA GLY A 50 9.58 -12.36 -5.53
C GLY A 50 10.55 -12.88 -4.50
N HIS A 51 10.33 -12.49 -3.24
CA HIS A 51 11.06 -12.98 -2.09
C HIS A 51 10.73 -14.45 -1.86
N ALA A 52 11.65 -15.20 -1.25
CA ALA A 52 11.36 -16.57 -0.85
C ALA A 52 10.15 -16.58 0.09
N GLY A 53 9.15 -17.38 -0.25
CA GLY A 53 7.95 -17.54 0.58
C GLY A 53 8.21 -18.45 1.78
N ARG A 54 7.25 -18.47 2.70
CA ARG A 54 7.32 -19.33 3.91
C ARG A 54 7.35 -20.82 3.57
N VAL A 55 6.74 -21.21 2.45
CA VAL A 55 6.72 -22.60 1.97
C VAL A 55 7.83 -22.78 0.93
N PRO A 56 8.69 -23.82 1.06
CA PRO A 56 9.74 -24.09 0.08
C PRO A 56 9.20 -24.19 -1.35
N GLY A 57 9.88 -23.53 -2.29
CA GLY A 57 9.48 -23.49 -3.70
C GLY A 57 8.36 -22.48 -4.02
N THR A 58 7.89 -21.72 -3.04
CA THR A 58 6.99 -20.57 -3.25
C THR A 58 7.74 -19.25 -3.14
N ARG A 59 7.19 -18.23 -3.76
CA ARG A 59 7.68 -16.86 -3.72
C ARG A 59 6.53 -15.91 -3.41
N GLU A 60 6.86 -14.83 -2.72
CA GLU A 60 5.91 -13.79 -2.32
C GLU A 60 6.32 -12.46 -2.95
N TRP A 61 5.34 -11.76 -3.52
CA TRP A 61 5.53 -10.44 -4.12
C TRP A 61 4.46 -9.47 -3.61
N VAL A 62 4.91 -8.41 -2.95
CA VAL A 62 4.04 -7.32 -2.51
C VAL A 62 3.80 -6.37 -3.68
N VAL A 63 2.53 -6.20 -4.05
CA VAL A 63 2.13 -5.31 -5.13
C VAL A 63 2.14 -3.87 -4.61
N LYS A 64 3.04 -3.05 -5.15
CA LYS A 64 3.23 -1.65 -4.73
C LYS A 64 1.91 -0.87 -4.73
N HIS A 65 1.75 -0.01 -3.72
CA HIS A 65 0.56 0.85 -3.53
C HIS A 65 -0.77 0.09 -3.41
N THR A 66 -0.71 -1.19 -3.04
CA THR A 66 -1.89 -1.99 -2.76
C THR A 66 -1.63 -2.86 -1.53
N PRO A 67 -2.68 -3.32 -0.84
CA PRO A 67 -2.54 -4.30 0.23
C PRO A 67 -2.30 -5.73 -0.29
N TYR A 68 -2.18 -5.95 -1.61
CA TYR A 68 -2.10 -7.30 -2.17
C TYR A 68 -0.70 -7.89 -2.11
N VAL A 69 -0.62 -9.13 -1.66
CA VAL A 69 0.57 -9.99 -1.75
C VAL A 69 0.23 -11.20 -2.62
N LEU A 70 1.04 -11.42 -3.64
CA LEU A 70 0.92 -12.54 -4.56
C LEU A 70 1.84 -13.66 -4.11
N VAL A 71 1.28 -14.82 -3.80
CA VAL A 71 2.04 -16.05 -3.52
C VAL A 71 2.03 -16.89 -4.79
N TYR A 72 3.21 -17.16 -5.33
CA TYR A 72 3.34 -17.83 -6.62
C TYR A 72 4.49 -18.83 -6.64
N ARG A 73 4.52 -19.64 -7.70
CA ARG A 73 5.67 -20.48 -8.06
C ARG A 73 5.81 -20.56 -9.57
N VAL A 74 6.97 -20.97 -10.05
CA VAL A 74 7.18 -21.32 -11.46
C VAL A 74 7.18 -22.83 -11.58
N ARG A 75 6.28 -23.38 -12.40
CA ARG A 75 6.18 -24.81 -12.67
C ARG A 75 5.55 -25.02 -14.05
N ASP A 76 6.01 -26.02 -14.79
CA ASP A 76 5.43 -26.40 -16.09
C ASP A 76 5.33 -25.22 -17.09
N ASP A 77 6.39 -24.41 -17.15
CA ASP A 77 6.50 -23.17 -17.96
C ASP A 77 5.41 -22.11 -17.65
N ALA A 78 4.84 -22.18 -16.45
CA ALA A 78 3.83 -21.26 -15.98
C ALA A 78 4.18 -20.61 -14.64
N LEU A 79 3.85 -19.33 -14.53
CA LEU A 79 3.71 -18.61 -13.28
C LEU A 79 2.36 -19.01 -12.66
N GLN A 80 2.39 -19.91 -11.69
CA GLN A 80 1.21 -20.36 -10.97
C GLN A 80 0.96 -19.46 -9.76
N LEU A 81 -0.11 -18.67 -9.80
CA LEU A 81 -0.59 -17.91 -8.64
C LEU A 81 -1.39 -18.84 -7.73
N LEU A 82 -0.82 -19.10 -6.55
CA LEU A 82 -1.36 -20.04 -5.57
C LEU A 82 -2.35 -19.34 -4.64
N HIS A 83 -1.97 -18.16 -4.14
CA HIS A 83 -2.81 -17.37 -3.26
C HIS A 83 -2.63 -15.87 -3.51
N VAL A 84 -3.70 -15.12 -3.22
CA VAL A 84 -3.66 -13.68 -3.07
C VAL A 84 -4.14 -13.37 -1.66
N HIS A 85 -3.31 -12.73 -0.85
CA HIS A 85 -3.73 -12.30 0.49
C HIS A 85 -3.53 -10.79 0.67
N LEU A 86 -4.21 -10.26 1.68
CA LEU A 86 -4.10 -8.87 2.08
C LEU A 86 -3.06 -8.75 3.19
N ASP A 87 -2.07 -7.88 3.01
CA ASP A 87 -1.20 -7.39 4.06
C ASP A 87 -1.43 -5.87 4.25
N PRO A 88 -2.37 -5.51 5.13
CA PRO A 88 -2.72 -4.11 5.39
C PRO A 88 -1.64 -3.36 6.18
N SER A 89 -0.72 -4.06 6.85
CA SER A 89 0.25 -3.44 7.76
C SER A 89 1.40 -2.77 7.01
N ASP A 90 1.83 -3.34 5.87
CA ASP A 90 3.04 -2.89 5.18
C ASP A 90 2.76 -1.89 4.04
N TRP A 91 1.56 -1.91 3.44
CA TRP A 91 1.28 -1.04 2.28
C TRP A 91 1.12 0.44 2.65
N LEU A 92 0.65 0.78 3.86
CA LEU A 92 0.54 2.17 4.34
C LEU A 92 1.91 2.83 4.56
N LEU A 93 2.94 2.05 4.92
CA LEU A 93 4.31 2.55 5.05
C LEU A 93 5.03 2.64 3.69
N ARG A 94 4.60 1.86 2.69
CA ARG A 94 5.16 1.90 1.32
C ARG A 94 4.45 2.86 0.37
N SER A 95 3.21 3.25 0.67
CA SER A 95 2.64 4.48 0.12
C SER A 95 3.27 5.67 0.83
N GLU A 96 3.72 6.69 0.08
CA GLU A 96 4.02 8.00 0.66
C GLU A 96 2.96 8.33 1.72
N PRO A 97 3.36 8.69 2.96
CA PRO A 97 2.42 8.78 4.06
C PRO A 97 1.31 9.74 3.65
N LEU A 98 0.05 9.33 3.86
CA LEU A 98 -1.13 10.11 3.50
C LEU A 98 -1.01 11.57 3.97
N ILE A 99 -0.29 11.81 5.07
CA ILE A 99 0.07 13.10 5.67
C ILE A 99 0.77 14.06 4.69
N GLU A 100 1.67 13.60 3.83
CA GLU A 100 2.32 14.46 2.81
C GLU A 100 1.36 14.82 1.67
N ARG A 101 0.31 14.03 1.47
CA ARG A 101 -0.77 14.35 0.53
C ARG A 101 -1.89 15.17 1.16
N ILE A 102 -1.94 15.28 2.50
CA ILE A 102 -2.87 16.22 3.15
C ILE A 102 -2.27 17.62 2.98
N GLU A 103 -2.65 18.22 1.85
CA GLU A 103 -2.59 19.62 1.50
C GLU A 103 -1.63 20.49 2.35
N PRO A 104 -0.55 21.03 1.76
CA PRO A 104 0.43 21.89 2.43
C PRO A 104 -0.18 23.03 3.25
N TRP A 105 -1.41 23.47 2.91
CA TRP A 105 -2.14 24.47 3.68
C TRP A 105 -2.47 24.02 5.12
N ILE A 106 -2.67 22.74 5.41
CA ILE A 106 -2.91 22.25 6.79
C ILE A 106 -1.64 22.35 7.62
N ALA A 107 -0.50 21.91 7.07
CA ALA A 107 0.79 22.05 7.74
C ALA A 107 1.15 23.53 7.98
N ALA A 108 0.86 24.40 7.02
CA ALA A 108 1.04 25.84 7.16
C ALA A 108 0.13 26.44 8.26
N LEU A 109 -1.13 26.00 8.35
CA LEU A 109 -2.05 26.43 9.42
C LEU A 109 -1.59 25.98 10.80
N ILE A 110 -1.15 24.72 10.94
CA ILE A 110 -0.62 24.20 12.21
C ILE A 110 0.66 24.96 12.60
N SER A 111 1.57 25.19 11.66
CA SER A 111 2.79 25.98 11.88
C SER A 111 2.47 27.42 12.28
N ALA A 112 1.52 28.08 11.61
CA ALA A 112 1.09 29.43 11.96
C ALA A 112 0.48 29.49 13.37
N LEU A 113 -0.36 28.51 13.73
CA LEU A 113 -0.96 28.41 15.06
C LEU A 113 0.11 28.23 16.15
N LEU A 114 1.12 27.39 15.91
CA LEU A 114 2.24 27.20 16.83
C LEU A 114 3.06 28.49 17.03
N HIS A 115 3.28 29.26 15.97
CA HIS A 115 3.97 30.55 16.08
C HIS A 115 3.17 31.59 16.86
N VAL A 116 1.84 31.66 16.63
CA VAL A 116 0.95 32.54 17.39
C VAL A 116 0.96 32.14 18.87
N LEU A 117 0.86 30.84 19.18
CA LEU A 117 0.92 30.35 20.55
C LEU A 117 2.25 30.67 21.22
N MET A 118 3.37 30.46 20.52
CA MET A 118 4.70 30.83 21.01
C MET A 118 4.81 32.34 21.29
N LEU A 119 4.29 33.18 20.40
CA LEU A 119 4.28 34.63 20.59
C LEU A 119 3.44 35.04 21.81
N LEU A 120 2.26 34.42 22.00
CA LEU A 120 1.41 34.66 23.17
C LEU A 120 2.08 34.24 24.47
N ILE A 121 2.80 33.11 24.48
CA ILE A 121 3.58 32.66 25.63
C ILE A 121 4.70 33.66 25.95
N LEU A 122 5.43 34.12 24.94
CA LEU A 122 6.49 35.12 25.12
C LEU A 122 5.94 36.46 25.63
N LEU A 123 4.82 36.93 25.09
CA LEU A 123 4.16 38.16 25.53
C LEU A 123 3.65 38.04 26.97
N SER A 124 3.02 36.92 27.32
CA SER A 124 2.54 36.65 28.68
C SER A 124 3.68 36.50 29.70
N ALA A 125 4.84 35.98 29.28
CA ALA A 125 6.02 35.88 30.16
C ALA A 125 6.74 37.23 30.36
N SER A 126 6.46 38.22 29.50
CA SER A 126 7.12 39.52 29.48
C SER A 126 6.39 40.63 30.24
N THR A 127 5.29 40.35 30.94
CA THR A 127 4.64 41.37 31.79
C THR A 127 5.58 41.75 32.95
N PRO A 128 6.12 42.98 33.01
CA PRO A 128 6.95 43.38 34.12
C PRO A 128 6.06 43.51 35.36
N SER A 129 6.42 42.81 36.43
CA SER A 129 5.91 43.10 37.77
C SER A 129 6.34 44.53 38.13
N MET A 130 5.45 45.51 37.92
CA MET A 130 5.66 46.87 38.42
C MET A 130 5.49 46.83 39.94
N THR A 131 6.62 46.80 40.65
CA THR A 131 6.73 47.17 42.07
C THR A 131 6.96 48.67 42.20
#